data_AF-A0A150PMB4-F1
#
_entry.id   AF-A0A150PMB4-F1
#
_cell.length_a   1.000
_cell.length_b   1.000
_cell.length_c   1.000
_cell.angle_alpha   90.00
_cell.angle_beta   90.00
_cell.angle_gamma   90.00
#
_symmetry.space_group_name_H-M   'P 1'
#
loop_
_entity.id
_entity.type
_entity.pdbx_description
1 polymer ?
#
loop_
_entity_poly.entity_id
_entity_poly.type
_entity_poly.pdbx_seq_one_letter_code
_entity_poly.pdbx_strand_id
1 'polypeptide(L)'
;ETEPEPPSFEIPGKDGTEGRYDLLESASFAFLIALEALTPQQRAVLLLRDVFDYSVQETADALGLSEASVKTTHHRARRALEPYERERCRPSPELVERSGAALARFLQTLATQDVAAIEALLSEGVRVVSDANGEYTAARRIVVGPSRVARLFIGLLRHEGGGDLRYESRLLNGLVGLVVERGAPADKVAPRYVIRCDVDARGRIAAIHIVLASQKLTAIRAIAP
;
A
#
# COMPACT_ATOMS: atom_id res chain seq x y z
N GLU A 1 -10.44 35.08 39.03
CA GLU A 1 -10.04 35.12 37.60
C GLU A 1 -10.23 33.72 37.05
N THR A 2 -11.28 33.52 36.26
CA THR A 2 -11.59 32.24 35.61
C THR A 2 -11.01 32.29 34.21
N GLU A 3 -10.03 31.42 33.95
CA GLU A 3 -9.40 31.24 32.65
C GLU A 3 -10.45 30.72 31.64
N PRO A 4 -10.59 31.34 30.44
CA PRO A 4 -11.61 30.92 29.50
C PRO A 4 -11.25 29.58 28.86
N GLU A 5 -12.20 28.64 28.89
CA GLU A 5 -12.14 27.37 28.19
C GLU A 5 -11.78 27.60 26.71
N PRO A 6 -10.79 26.88 26.14
CA PRO A 6 -10.47 27.03 24.73
C PRO A 6 -11.65 26.53 23.89
N PRO A 7 -11.97 27.19 22.77
CA PRO A 7 -13.14 26.86 21.97
C PRO A 7 -13.05 25.42 21.45
N SER A 8 -14.05 24.62 21.83
CA SER A 8 -14.37 23.34 21.22
C SER A 8 -14.63 23.57 19.73
N PHE A 9 -13.69 23.17 18.88
CA PHE A 9 -13.93 23.12 17.45
C PHE A 9 -14.79 21.90 17.14
N GLU A 10 -16.09 22.12 16.90
CA GLU A 10 -16.98 21.08 16.39
C GLU A 10 -16.66 20.82 14.92
N ILE A 11 -16.36 19.56 14.59
CA ILE A 11 -16.14 19.11 13.21
C ILE A 11 -17.50 18.90 12.55
N PRO A 12 -17.85 19.62 11.46
CA PRO A 12 -19.04 19.33 10.68
C PRO A 12 -18.85 17.99 9.95
N GLY A 13 -19.78 17.04 10.15
CA GLY A 13 -19.77 15.72 9.50
C GLY A 13 -19.64 14.58 10.51
N LYS A 14 -20.66 14.41 11.35
CA LYS A 14 -20.80 13.26 12.23
C LYS A 14 -21.56 12.17 11.49
N ASP A 15 -20.91 11.50 10.55
CA ASP A 15 -21.40 10.21 10.10
C ASP A 15 -20.94 9.20 11.15
N GLY A 16 -21.91 8.49 11.74
CA GLY A 16 -21.70 7.55 12.83
C GLY A 16 -20.81 6.37 12.44
N THR A 17 -20.91 5.31 13.23
CA THR A 17 -20.18 4.03 13.12
C THR A 17 -20.01 3.48 11.69
N GLU A 18 -20.89 3.84 10.75
CA GLU A 18 -20.81 3.51 9.32
C GLU A 18 -19.52 3.98 8.62
N GLY A 19 -19.05 5.21 8.86
CA GLY A 19 -17.80 5.70 8.25
C GLY A 19 -16.54 5.00 8.78
N ARG A 20 -16.64 4.29 9.92
CA ARG A 20 -15.53 3.63 10.61
C ARG A 20 -15.25 2.22 10.12
N TYR A 21 -16.29 1.46 9.78
CA TYR A 21 -16.13 0.13 9.18
C TYR A 21 -15.65 0.21 7.73
N ASP A 22 -16.07 1.25 7.00
CA ASP A 22 -15.60 1.51 5.64
C ASP A 22 -14.07 1.68 5.56
N LEU A 23 -13.42 2.23 6.60
CA LEU A 23 -11.95 2.37 6.64
C LEU A 23 -11.22 1.02 6.66
N LEU A 24 -11.76 0.02 7.36
CA LEU A 24 -11.19 -1.33 7.43
C LEU A 24 -11.58 -2.16 6.20
N GLU A 25 -12.81 -2.03 5.71
CA GLU A 25 -13.30 -2.77 4.53
C GLU A 25 -12.79 -2.18 3.20
N SER A 26 -12.39 -0.91 3.17
CA SER A 26 -12.04 -0.16 1.96
C SER A 26 -10.65 0.46 1.98
N ALA A 27 -9.71 -0.05 2.79
CA ALA A 27 -8.38 0.54 2.86
C ALA A 27 -7.68 0.48 1.50
N SER A 28 -7.42 1.63 0.89
CA SER A 28 -6.55 1.72 -0.27
C SER A 28 -5.11 1.44 0.16
N PHE A 29 -4.29 0.90 -0.74
CA PHE A 29 -2.89 0.62 -0.41
C PHE A 29 -2.09 1.91 -0.07
N ALA A 30 -2.44 3.03 -0.71
CA ALA A 30 -1.85 4.34 -0.40
C ALA A 30 -2.16 4.77 1.04
N PHE A 31 -3.38 4.54 1.52
CA PHE A 31 -3.75 4.78 2.91
C PHE A 31 -2.96 3.89 3.88
N LEU A 32 -2.77 2.61 3.55
CA LEU A 32 -1.94 1.71 4.37
C LEU A 32 -0.48 2.18 4.45
N ILE A 33 0.11 2.64 3.33
CA ILE A 33 1.45 3.25 3.34
C ILE A 33 1.47 4.51 4.21
N ALA A 34 0.44 5.35 4.14
CA ALA A 34 0.34 6.55 4.95
C ALA A 34 0.31 6.23 6.45
N LEU A 35 -0.41 5.17 6.85
CA LEU A 35 -0.40 4.66 8.22
C LEU A 35 0.97 4.11 8.65
N GLU A 36 1.74 3.52 7.73
CA GLU A 36 3.11 3.08 8.00
C GLU A 36 4.06 4.27 8.24
N ALA A 37 3.80 5.44 7.66
CA ALA A 37 4.59 6.66 7.87
C ALA A 37 4.38 7.30 9.26
N LEU A 38 3.30 6.95 9.97
CA LEU A 38 3.05 7.41 11.33
C LEU A 38 3.98 6.72 12.33
N THR A 39 4.34 7.44 13.40
CA THR A 39 4.99 6.80 14.55
C THR A 39 4.06 5.75 15.18
N PRO A 40 4.61 4.72 15.86
CA PRO A 40 3.78 3.71 16.53
C PRO A 40 2.72 4.31 17.47
N GLN A 41 3.09 5.36 18.21
CA GLN A 41 2.16 6.07 19.10
C GLN A 41 1.09 6.85 18.32
N GLN A 42 1.45 7.54 17.24
CA GLN A 42 0.48 8.22 16.38
C GLN A 42 -0.54 7.25 15.79
N ARG A 43 -0.07 6.11 15.28
CA ARG A 43 -0.93 5.07 14.73
C ARG A 43 -1.85 4.48 15.80
N ALA A 44 -1.34 4.19 17.01
CA ALA A 44 -2.15 3.68 18.11
C ALA A 44 -3.25 4.67 18.52
N VAL A 45 -2.90 5.95 18.73
CA VAL A 45 -3.87 7.01 19.07
C VAL A 45 -4.91 7.17 17.97
N LEU A 46 -4.50 7.17 16.70
CA LEU A 46 -5.41 7.27 15.56
C LEU A 46 -6.37 6.08 15.51
N LEU A 47 -5.88 4.84 15.62
CA LEU A 47 -6.74 3.65 15.56
C LEU A 47 -7.74 3.63 16.72
N LEU A 48 -7.31 3.91 17.95
CA LEU A 48 -8.21 3.94 19.10
C LEU A 48 -9.29 5.02 18.96
N ARG A 49 -8.92 6.23 18.54
CA ARG A 49 -9.86 7.35 18.39
C ARG A 49 -10.75 7.23 17.16
N ASP A 50 -10.19 6.92 15.99
CA ASP A 50 -10.91 7.00 14.72
C ASP A 50 -11.55 5.67 14.30
N VAL A 51 -10.96 4.51 14.67
CA VAL A 51 -11.50 3.20 14.28
C VAL A 51 -12.29 2.55 15.41
N PHE A 52 -11.72 2.48 16.61
CA PHE A 52 -12.36 1.82 17.77
C PHE A 52 -13.32 2.72 18.56
N ASP A 53 -13.42 4.00 18.21
CA ASP A 53 -14.29 4.99 18.86
C ASP A 53 -14.06 5.18 20.36
N TYR A 54 -12.84 4.96 20.82
CA TYR A 54 -12.49 5.24 22.21
C TYR A 54 -12.53 6.74 22.43
N SER A 55 -13.04 7.19 23.57
CA SER A 55 -12.92 8.58 24.03
C SER A 55 -11.45 8.98 24.23
N VAL A 56 -11.20 10.29 24.41
CA VAL A 56 -9.86 10.78 24.75
C VAL A 56 -9.37 10.16 26.06
N GLN A 57 -10.26 10.04 27.04
CA GLN A 57 -9.97 9.45 28.34
C GLN A 57 -9.63 7.97 28.21
N GLU A 58 -10.48 7.17 27.54
CA GLU A 58 -10.21 5.74 27.33
C GLU A 58 -8.91 5.50 26.56
N THR A 59 -8.58 6.36 25.60
CA THR A 59 -7.32 6.29 24.85
C THR A 59 -6.12 6.65 25.73
N ALA A 60 -6.27 7.66 26.59
CA ALA A 60 -5.23 8.09 27.53
C ALA A 60 -4.90 6.97 28.52
N ASP A 61 -5.94 6.36 29.09
CA ASP A 61 -5.81 5.24 30.03
C ASP A 61 -5.19 4.01 29.34
N ALA A 62 -5.62 3.67 28.12
CA ALA A 62 -5.10 2.53 27.38
C ALA A 62 -3.62 2.67 26.98
N LEU A 63 -3.16 3.89 26.71
CA LEU A 63 -1.79 4.15 26.22
C LEU A 63 -0.84 4.71 27.28
N GLY A 64 -1.32 4.93 28.52
CA GLY A 64 -0.52 5.57 29.58
C GLY A 64 -0.10 7.00 29.22
N LEU A 65 -0.98 7.75 28.54
CA LEU A 65 -0.75 9.12 28.11
C LEU A 65 -1.65 10.08 28.89
N SER A 66 -1.33 11.38 28.88
CA SER A 66 -2.29 12.41 29.30
C SER A 66 -3.32 12.67 28.19
N GLU A 67 -4.53 13.08 28.56
CA GLU A 67 -5.57 13.47 27.59
C GLU A 67 -5.07 14.57 26.61
N ALA A 68 -4.28 15.53 27.10
CA ALA A 68 -3.68 16.57 26.26
C ALA A 68 -2.70 15.98 25.22
N SER A 69 -1.91 14.98 25.62
CA SER A 69 -1.02 14.26 24.72
C SER A 69 -1.79 13.46 23.67
N VAL A 70 -2.90 12.83 24.05
CA VAL A 70 -3.82 12.15 23.12
C VAL A 70 -4.38 13.13 22.10
N LYS A 71 -4.96 14.26 22.52
CA LYS A 71 -5.52 15.29 21.62
C LYS A 71 -4.47 15.80 20.63
N THR A 72 -3.27 16.14 21.13
CA THR A 72 -2.16 16.64 20.30
C THR A 72 -1.67 15.57 19.32
N THR A 73 -1.48 14.34 19.79
CA THR A 73 -0.99 13.23 18.96
C THR A 73 -2.01 12.87 17.89
N HIS A 74 -3.30 12.84 18.25
CA HIS A 74 -4.41 12.58 17.33
C HIS A 74 -4.48 13.63 16.22
N HIS A 75 -4.43 14.92 16.58
CA HIS A 75 -4.38 16.00 15.60
C HIS A 75 -3.16 15.88 14.66
N ARG A 76 -1.97 15.60 15.20
CA ARG A 76 -0.76 15.41 14.38
C ARG A 76 -0.86 14.20 13.46
N ALA A 77 -1.46 13.10 13.92
CA ALA A 77 -1.68 11.91 13.11
C ALA A 77 -2.65 12.19 11.95
N ARG A 78 -3.80 12.85 12.21
CA ARG A 78 -4.74 13.23 11.14
C ARG A 78 -4.12 14.20 10.14
N ARG A 79 -3.37 15.20 10.61
CA ARG A 79 -2.65 16.14 9.73
C ARG A 79 -1.61 15.45 8.84
N ALA A 80 -0.94 14.41 9.34
CA ALA A 80 -0.02 13.62 8.54
C ALA A 80 -0.74 12.76 7.47
N LEU A 81 -2.01 12.44 7.70
CA LEU A 81 -2.85 11.70 6.76
C LEU A 81 -3.60 12.59 5.77
N GLU A 82 -3.84 13.87 6.06
CA GLU A 82 -4.55 14.84 5.20
C GLU A 82 -4.20 14.78 3.69
N PRO A 83 -2.93 14.59 3.26
CA PRO A 83 -2.61 14.43 1.85
C PRO A 83 -3.22 13.19 1.21
N TYR A 84 -3.28 12.09 1.95
CA TYR A 84 -3.79 10.76 1.55
C TYR A 84 -5.30 10.65 1.75
N GLU A 85 -5.82 11.43 2.68
CA GLU A 85 -7.23 11.54 2.98
C GLU A 85 -8.04 12.16 1.83
N ARG A 86 -7.44 13.01 1.00
CA ARG A 86 -8.06 13.49 -0.25
C ARG A 86 -8.25 12.39 -1.29
N GLU A 87 -7.57 11.25 -1.12
CA GLU A 87 -7.67 10.04 -1.95
C GLU A 87 -8.50 8.94 -1.27
N ARG A 88 -9.32 9.28 -0.25
CA ARG A 88 -10.20 8.39 0.54
C ARG A 88 -11.22 7.56 -0.24
N CYS A 89 -11.35 7.79 -1.54
CA CYS A 89 -12.27 6.99 -2.33
C CYS A 89 -11.64 5.63 -2.61
N ARG A 90 -12.41 4.57 -2.36
CA ARG A 90 -12.26 3.31 -3.10
C ARG A 90 -11.83 3.67 -4.54
N PRO A 91 -10.76 3.07 -5.07
CA PRO A 91 -10.30 3.39 -6.42
C PRO A 91 -11.47 3.41 -7.39
N SER A 92 -11.59 4.48 -8.17
CA SER A 92 -12.70 4.59 -9.12
C SER A 92 -12.65 3.41 -10.10
N PRO A 93 -13.79 2.92 -10.61
CA PRO A 93 -13.79 1.84 -11.60
C PRO A 93 -12.84 2.09 -12.78
N GLU A 94 -12.76 3.36 -13.22
CA GLU A 94 -11.81 3.79 -14.25
C GLU A 94 -10.34 3.60 -13.83
N LEU A 95 -9.99 3.94 -12.59
CA LEU A 95 -8.64 3.74 -12.07
C LEU A 95 -8.30 2.25 -11.93
N VAL A 96 -9.28 1.43 -11.54
CA VAL A 96 -9.14 -0.04 -11.48
C VAL A 96 -8.81 -0.59 -12.86
N GLU A 97 -9.60 -0.22 -13.87
CA GLU A 97 -9.42 -0.66 -15.26
C GLU A 97 -8.06 -0.21 -15.81
N ARG A 98 -7.73 1.08 -15.65
CA ARG A 98 -6.47 1.65 -16.13
C ARG A 98 -5.25 1.00 -15.48
N SER A 99 -5.29 0.77 -14.17
CA SER A 99 -4.19 0.12 -13.45
C SER A 99 -4.03 -1.33 -13.88
N GLY A 100 -5.14 -2.07 -14.04
CA GLY A 100 -5.12 -3.45 -14.54
C GLY A 100 -4.58 -3.55 -15.97
N ALA A 101 -5.03 -2.67 -16.87
CA ALA A 101 -4.56 -2.62 -18.25
C ALA A 101 -3.07 -2.25 -18.33
N ALA A 102 -2.60 -1.30 -17.51
CA ALA A 102 -1.19 -0.94 -17.43
C ALA A 102 -0.33 -2.10 -16.94
N LEU A 103 -0.76 -2.80 -15.88
CA LEU A 103 -0.06 -3.98 -15.35
C LEU A 103 0.01 -5.10 -16.39
N ALA A 104 -1.11 -5.41 -17.06
CA ALA A 104 -1.15 -6.45 -18.10
C ALA A 104 -0.22 -6.11 -19.27
N ARG A 105 -0.26 -4.87 -19.78
CA ARG A 105 0.63 -4.41 -20.85
C ARG A 105 2.10 -4.48 -20.44
N PHE A 106 2.40 -4.09 -19.20
CA PHE A 106 3.76 -4.17 -18.67
C PHE A 106 4.27 -5.61 -18.64
N LEU A 107 3.50 -6.54 -18.10
CA LEU A 107 3.85 -7.97 -18.05
C LEU A 107 4.02 -8.58 -19.46
N GLN A 108 3.13 -8.25 -20.39
CA GLN A 108 3.23 -8.69 -21.79
C GLN A 108 4.50 -8.14 -22.46
N THR A 109 4.84 -6.88 -22.21
CA THR A 109 6.03 -6.24 -22.78
C THR A 109 7.30 -6.77 -22.12
N LEU A 110 7.28 -7.14 -20.84
CA LEU A 110 8.41 -7.78 -20.17
C LEU A 110 8.81 -9.10 -20.86
N ALA A 111 7.85 -9.85 -21.40
CA ALA A 111 8.11 -11.10 -22.11
C ALA A 111 8.93 -10.91 -23.39
N THR A 112 8.90 -9.72 -24.01
CA THR A 112 9.71 -9.42 -25.21
C THR A 112 11.15 -9.05 -24.87
N GLN A 113 11.44 -8.75 -23.59
CA GLN A 113 12.73 -8.22 -23.12
C GLN A 113 13.20 -6.94 -23.84
N ASP A 114 12.29 -6.19 -24.46
CA ASP A 114 12.59 -4.91 -25.10
C ASP A 114 12.60 -3.78 -24.06
N VAL A 115 13.80 -3.33 -23.69
CA VAL A 115 14.01 -2.26 -22.71
C VAL A 115 13.29 -0.98 -23.12
N ALA A 116 13.38 -0.57 -24.39
CA ALA A 116 12.79 0.69 -24.85
C ALA A 116 11.26 0.64 -24.80
N ALA A 117 10.67 -0.49 -25.19
CA ALA A 117 9.23 -0.70 -25.08
C ALA A 117 8.76 -0.70 -23.63
N ILE A 118 9.51 -1.33 -22.71
CA ILE A 118 9.21 -1.31 -21.28
C ILE A 118 9.28 0.12 -20.73
N GLU A 119 10.37 0.85 -21.02
CA GLU A 119 10.56 2.23 -20.56
C GLU A 119 9.42 3.16 -21.01
N ALA A 120 8.88 2.97 -22.22
CA ALA A 120 7.75 3.74 -22.72
C ALA A 120 6.45 3.59 -21.90
N LEU A 121 6.32 2.51 -21.13
CA LEU A 121 5.17 2.27 -20.23
C LEU A 121 5.32 2.95 -18.87
N LEU A 122 6.53 3.40 -18.54
CA LEU A 122 6.88 3.90 -17.22
C LEU A 122 6.86 5.43 -17.21
N SER A 123 6.48 6.02 -16.06
CA SER A 123 6.66 7.44 -15.84
C SER A 123 8.15 7.75 -15.60
N GLU A 124 8.55 9.01 -15.82
CA GLU A 124 9.94 9.45 -15.65
C GLU A 124 10.44 9.22 -14.21
N GLY A 125 9.57 9.45 -13.22
CA GLY A 125 9.85 9.28 -11.80
C GLY A 125 9.43 7.91 -11.24
N VAL A 126 9.27 6.89 -12.10
CA VAL A 126 8.79 5.58 -11.66
C VAL A 126 9.64 5.03 -10.51
N ARG A 127 8.97 4.43 -9.53
CA ARG A 127 9.59 3.79 -8.37
C ARG A 127 9.17 2.34 -8.21
N VAL A 128 10.10 1.48 -7.84
CA VAL A 128 9.81 0.12 -7.39
C VAL A 128 10.15 0.03 -5.91
N VAL A 129 9.16 -0.40 -5.13
CA VAL A 129 9.30 -0.67 -3.69
C VAL A 129 9.04 -2.15 -3.46
N SER A 130 9.94 -2.80 -2.71
CA SER A 130 9.81 -4.20 -2.37
C SER A 130 9.84 -4.39 -0.86
N ASP A 131 8.91 -5.18 -0.35
CA ASP A 131 8.85 -5.54 1.07
C ASP A 131 8.98 -7.06 1.23
N ALA A 132 10.16 -7.49 1.66
CA ALA A 132 10.46 -8.88 1.98
C ALA A 132 10.67 -9.10 3.49
N ASN A 133 10.56 -8.07 4.32
CA ASN A 133 10.86 -8.13 5.77
C ASN A 133 12.19 -8.83 6.15
N GLY A 134 13.20 -8.82 5.26
CA GLY A 134 14.47 -9.54 5.44
C GLY A 134 14.41 -11.07 5.29
N GLU A 135 13.23 -11.62 5.02
CA GLU A 135 12.98 -13.06 4.83
C GLU A 135 13.56 -13.56 3.51
N TYR A 136 13.34 -12.79 2.44
CA TYR A 136 13.68 -13.15 1.05
C TYR A 136 14.63 -12.14 0.39
N THR A 137 15.24 -12.57 -0.71
CA THR A 137 16.04 -11.70 -1.58
C THR A 137 15.12 -10.73 -2.32
N ALA A 138 15.27 -9.44 -2.03
CA ALA A 138 14.53 -8.36 -2.69
C ALA A 138 15.38 -7.09 -2.76
N ALA A 139 14.97 -6.14 -3.60
CA ALA A 139 15.61 -4.84 -3.67
C ALA A 139 15.51 -4.13 -2.31
N ARG A 140 16.64 -3.99 -1.60
CA ARG A 140 16.68 -3.34 -0.27
C ARG A 140 16.53 -1.82 -0.33
N ARG A 141 16.72 -1.23 -1.51
CA ARG A 141 16.56 0.21 -1.77
C ARG A 141 15.53 0.39 -2.86
N ILE A 142 14.79 1.50 -2.77
CA ILE A 142 13.84 1.91 -3.80
C ILE A 142 14.60 2.06 -5.12
N VAL A 143 14.11 1.38 -6.16
CA VAL A 143 14.65 1.52 -7.51
C VAL A 143 13.88 2.63 -8.21
N VAL A 144 14.60 3.65 -8.69
CA VAL A 144 14.02 4.85 -9.29
C VAL A 144 14.47 4.99 -10.75
N GLY A 145 13.53 5.33 -11.61
CA GLY A 145 13.74 5.69 -13.01
C GLY A 145 13.53 4.54 -13.98
N PRO A 146 13.01 4.83 -15.19
CA PRO A 146 12.48 3.84 -16.12
C PRO A 146 13.52 2.78 -16.51
N SER A 147 14.75 3.18 -16.86
CA SER A 147 15.79 2.23 -17.28
C SER A 147 16.25 1.28 -16.18
N ARG A 148 16.29 1.74 -14.92
CA ARG A 148 16.68 0.87 -13.79
C ARG A 148 15.58 -0.13 -13.49
N VAL A 149 14.32 0.30 -13.57
CA VAL A 149 13.15 -0.55 -13.39
C VAL A 149 13.06 -1.60 -14.51
N ALA A 150 13.21 -1.20 -15.77
CA ALA A 150 13.19 -2.14 -16.90
C ALA A 150 14.27 -3.23 -16.76
N ARG A 151 15.51 -2.84 -16.43
CA ARG A 151 16.61 -3.78 -16.19
C ARG A 151 16.36 -4.70 -14.99
N LEU A 152 15.77 -4.19 -13.91
CA LEU A 152 15.41 -5.01 -12.75
C LEU A 152 14.48 -6.15 -13.16
N PHE A 153 13.37 -5.83 -13.85
CA PHE A 153 12.39 -6.84 -14.22
C PHE A 153 12.88 -7.83 -15.29
N ILE A 154 13.69 -7.38 -16.25
CA ILE A 154 14.35 -8.31 -17.19
C ILE A 154 15.29 -9.26 -16.44
N GLY A 155 16.05 -8.74 -15.47
CA GLY A 155 16.91 -9.57 -14.62
C GLY A 155 16.12 -10.60 -13.82
N LEU A 156 15.00 -10.19 -13.22
CA LEU A 156 14.09 -11.10 -12.51
C LEU A 156 13.54 -12.18 -13.44
N LEU A 157 13.04 -11.81 -14.61
CA LEU A 157 12.50 -12.78 -15.58
C LEU A 157 13.52 -13.84 -15.99
N ARG A 158 14.80 -13.46 -16.15
CA ARG A 158 15.88 -14.40 -16.45
C ARG A 158 16.18 -15.36 -15.30
N HIS A 159 16.07 -14.90 -14.06
CA HIS A 159 16.20 -15.75 -12.88
C HIS A 159 14.97 -16.65 -12.65
N GLU A 160 13.80 -16.24 -13.15
CA GLU A 160 12.54 -16.97 -13.03
C GLU A 160 12.34 -18.03 -14.11
N GLY A 161 13.07 -17.93 -15.23
CA GLY A 161 13.00 -18.83 -16.38
C GLY A 161 13.48 -20.25 -16.08
N GLY A 162 12.60 -21.05 -15.46
CA GLY A 162 12.82 -22.48 -15.22
C GLY A 162 11.95 -23.10 -14.12
N GLY A 163 11.21 -22.31 -13.34
CA GLY A 163 10.34 -22.82 -12.28
C GLY A 163 8.86 -22.88 -12.67
N ASP A 164 8.11 -23.80 -12.04
CA ASP A 164 6.65 -23.82 -12.07
C ASP A 164 6.10 -22.54 -11.40
N LEU A 165 5.72 -21.57 -12.23
CA LEU A 165 5.15 -20.29 -11.80
C LEU A 165 3.66 -20.27 -12.14
N ARG A 166 2.84 -20.12 -11.10
CA ARG A 166 1.40 -19.90 -11.23
C ARG A 166 1.12 -18.44 -10.90
N TYR A 167 0.28 -17.79 -11.68
CA TYR A 167 -0.07 -16.40 -11.44
C TYR A 167 -1.55 -16.14 -11.70
N GLU A 168 -2.14 -15.24 -10.92
CA GLU A 168 -3.55 -14.89 -11.01
C GLU A 168 -3.75 -13.40 -10.70
N SER A 169 -4.54 -12.73 -11.53
CA SER A 169 -4.94 -11.34 -11.27
C SER A 169 -6.07 -11.29 -10.25
N ARG A 170 -5.93 -10.46 -9.21
CA ARG A 170 -6.93 -10.28 -8.15
C ARG A 170 -7.08 -8.81 -7.78
N LEU A 171 -8.25 -8.44 -7.24
CA LEU A 171 -8.44 -7.14 -6.60
C LEU A 171 -7.82 -7.17 -5.21
N LEU A 172 -6.81 -6.32 -5.00
CA LEU A 172 -6.05 -6.18 -3.78
C LEU A 172 -6.08 -4.71 -3.35
N ASN A 173 -6.67 -4.43 -2.18
CA ASN A 173 -6.83 -3.07 -1.66
C ASN A 173 -7.49 -2.11 -2.69
N GLY A 174 -8.49 -2.64 -3.41
CA GLY A 174 -9.26 -1.91 -4.41
C GLY A 174 -8.63 -1.78 -5.79
N LEU A 175 -7.41 -2.29 -6.05
CA LEU A 175 -6.79 -2.27 -7.38
C LEU A 175 -6.38 -3.66 -7.86
N VAL A 176 -6.27 -3.84 -9.18
CA VAL A 176 -5.78 -5.08 -9.76
C VAL A 176 -4.31 -5.28 -9.40
N GLY A 177 -4.00 -6.44 -8.82
CA GLY A 177 -2.64 -6.91 -8.58
C GLY A 177 -2.47 -8.35 -9.08
N LEU A 178 -1.24 -8.72 -9.36
CA LEU A 178 -0.84 -10.06 -9.74
C LEU A 178 -0.36 -10.81 -8.50
N VAL A 179 -1.03 -11.90 -8.15
CA VAL A 179 -0.51 -12.89 -7.20
C VAL A 179 0.35 -13.86 -7.97
N VAL A 180 1.56 -14.12 -7.52
CA VAL A 180 2.46 -15.11 -8.11
C VAL A 180 2.84 -16.13 -7.06
N GLU A 181 2.75 -17.40 -7.42
CA GLU A 181 3.17 -18.54 -6.62
C GLU A 181 4.20 -19.37 -7.37
N ARG A 182 5.19 -19.88 -6.63
CA ARG A 182 6.25 -20.74 -7.13
C ARG A 182 6.06 -22.14 -6.56
N GLY A 183 5.99 -23.14 -7.43
CA GLY A 183 5.79 -24.54 -7.03
C GLY A 183 6.96 -25.12 -6.23
N ALA A 184 8.20 -24.74 -6.58
CA ALA A 184 9.42 -25.17 -5.90
C ALA A 184 10.34 -23.98 -5.59
N PRO A 185 10.15 -23.28 -4.45
CA PRO A 185 11.00 -22.16 -4.06
C PRO A 185 12.40 -22.64 -3.64
N ALA A 186 13.44 -21.97 -4.13
CA ALA A 186 14.80 -22.12 -3.62
C ALA A 186 15.00 -21.33 -2.30
N ASP A 187 16.12 -21.56 -1.61
CA ASP A 187 16.46 -20.81 -0.41
C ASP A 187 16.49 -19.30 -0.69
N LYS A 188 15.95 -18.50 0.25
CA LYS A 188 15.78 -17.03 0.14
C LYS A 188 14.97 -16.55 -1.06
N VAL A 189 14.21 -17.41 -1.74
CA VAL A 189 13.24 -17.04 -2.78
C VAL A 189 11.83 -17.15 -2.21
N ALA A 190 11.04 -16.09 -2.38
CA ALA A 190 9.66 -16.09 -1.89
C ALA A 190 8.81 -17.15 -2.62
N PRO A 191 8.09 -18.03 -1.90
CA PRO A 191 7.15 -18.97 -2.51
C PRO A 191 5.94 -18.27 -3.10
N ARG A 192 5.60 -17.09 -2.57
CA ARG A 192 4.51 -16.24 -3.04
C ARG A 192 4.93 -14.78 -2.93
N TYR A 193 4.52 -13.99 -3.91
CA TYR A 193 4.59 -12.55 -3.84
C TYR A 193 3.43 -11.92 -4.60
N VAL A 194 3.22 -10.63 -4.36
CA VAL A 194 2.23 -9.83 -5.06
C VAL A 194 2.92 -8.68 -5.76
N ILE A 195 2.50 -8.40 -6.99
CA ILE A 195 2.84 -7.18 -7.73
C ILE A 195 1.57 -6.36 -7.94
N ARG A 196 1.62 -5.06 -7.63
CA ARG A 196 0.62 -4.09 -8.07
C ARG A 196 1.30 -2.83 -8.58
N CYS A 197 0.60 -2.03 -9.37
CA CYS A 197 1.09 -0.74 -9.83
C CYS A 197 0.12 0.40 -9.55
N ASP A 198 0.68 1.59 -9.37
CA ASP A 198 -0.06 2.85 -9.42
C ASP A 198 0.26 3.54 -10.76
N VAL A 199 -0.72 4.21 -11.37
CA VAL A 199 -0.59 4.87 -12.68
C VAL A 199 -0.73 6.38 -12.58
N ASP A 200 -0.02 7.12 -13.43
CA ASP A 200 -0.18 8.57 -13.58
C ASP A 200 -1.45 8.92 -14.37
N ALA A 201 -1.75 10.22 -14.46
CA ALA A 201 -2.89 10.74 -15.22
C ALA A 201 -2.90 10.31 -16.70
N ARG A 202 -1.74 9.96 -17.27
CA ARG A 202 -1.59 9.49 -18.66
C ARG A 202 -1.63 7.95 -18.77
N GLY A 203 -1.83 7.23 -17.67
CA GLY A 203 -1.88 5.77 -17.64
C GLY A 203 -0.51 5.10 -17.71
N ARG A 204 0.58 5.83 -17.48
CA ARG A 204 1.92 5.24 -17.34
C ARG A 204 2.14 4.81 -15.90
N ILE A 205 2.92 3.75 -15.71
CA ILE A 205 3.21 3.22 -14.37
C ILE A 205 4.11 4.21 -13.61
N ALA A 206 3.59 4.73 -12.50
CA ALA A 206 4.29 5.66 -11.62
C ALA A 206 4.93 4.97 -10.41
N ALA A 207 4.35 3.86 -9.95
CA ALA A 207 4.94 3.04 -8.92
C ALA A 207 4.62 1.56 -9.13
N ILE A 208 5.54 0.70 -8.75
CA ILE A 208 5.31 -0.75 -8.66
C ILE A 208 5.64 -1.18 -7.23
N HIS A 209 4.72 -1.90 -6.61
CA HIS A 209 4.85 -2.42 -5.26
C HIS A 209 4.92 -3.93 -5.33
N ILE A 210 5.97 -4.49 -4.71
CA ILE A 210 6.19 -5.93 -4.63
C ILE A 210 6.17 -6.32 -3.16
N VAL A 211 5.19 -7.11 -2.74
CA VAL A 211 5.11 -7.62 -1.36
C VAL A 211 5.45 -9.10 -1.38
N LEU A 212 6.52 -9.46 -0.69
CA LEU A 212 7.05 -10.81 -0.57
C LEU A 212 6.98 -11.33 0.87
N ALA A 213 6.96 -10.43 1.87
CA ALA A 213 6.94 -10.79 3.28
C ALA A 213 5.75 -11.70 3.62
N SER A 214 6.01 -12.93 4.07
CA SER A 214 4.98 -13.96 4.25
C SER A 214 3.87 -13.51 5.21
N GLN A 215 4.26 -12.79 6.26
CA GLN A 215 3.34 -12.25 7.28
C GLN A 215 2.34 -11.22 6.73
N LYS A 216 2.71 -10.49 5.66
CA LYS A 216 1.83 -9.50 5.01
C LYS A 216 0.91 -10.13 3.94
N LEU A 217 1.12 -11.40 3.59
CA LEU A 217 0.36 -12.12 2.55
C LEU A 217 -0.62 -13.16 3.12
N THR A 218 -0.80 -13.22 4.44
CA THR A 218 -1.63 -14.21 5.13
C THR A 218 -3.12 -14.14 4.74
N ALA A 219 -3.62 -12.94 4.39
CA ALA A 219 -4.99 -12.75 3.93
C ALA A 219 -5.20 -13.16 2.45
N ILE A 220 -4.13 -13.41 1.69
CA ILE A 220 -4.21 -13.76 0.27
C ILE A 220 -4.28 -15.26 0.13
N ARG A 221 -5.41 -15.75 -0.38
CA ARG A 221 -5.63 -17.18 -0.64
C ARG A 221 -4.62 -17.72 -1.63
N ALA A 222 -4.31 -19.02 -1.54
CA ALA A 222 -3.47 -19.67 -2.54
C ALA A 222 -4.12 -19.65 -3.94
N ILE A 223 -3.32 -19.79 -4.98
CA ILE A 223 -3.84 -20.07 -6.32
C ILE A 223 -4.26 -21.54 -6.33
N ALA A 224 -5.47 -21.80 -6.82
CA ALA A 224 -5.97 -23.17 -6.93
C ALA A 224 -5.00 -24.03 -7.77
N PRO A 225 -4.83 -25.31 -7.42
CA PRO A 225 -3.99 -26.22 -8.20
C PRO A 225 -4.51 -26.41 -9.63
#